data_AF-A0A6M3M2R2-F1
#
_entry.id   AF-A0A6M3M2R2-F1
#
_cell.length_a   1.000
_cell.length_b   1.000
_cell.length_c   1.000
_cell.angle_alpha   90.00
_cell.angle_beta   90.00
_cell.angle_gamma   90.00
#
_symmetry.space_group_name_H-M   'P 1'
#
loop_
_entity.id
_entity.type
_entity.pdbx_description
1 polymer ?
#
loop_
_entity_poly.entity_id
_entity_poly.type
_entity_poly.pdbx_seq_one_letter_code
_entity_poly.pdbx_strand_id
1 'polypeptide(L)'
;MINLSRVLRSPKMRQTFTIFRSSGHFGAGGWIEDTPEEIESFGIVWPSTAREILQVPEGDRALGMMTFATTVPLYTTRVEGVTAAGTSDQIEWKDELYRLISILPFSDYGFNVAVGARLSGD
;
A
#
# COMPACT_ATOMS: atom_id res chain seq x y z
N MET A 1 2.49 25.13 10.92
CA MET A 1 1.94 23.84 10.45
C MET A 1 3.01 23.18 9.57
N ILE A 2 3.43 21.94 9.85
CA ILE A 2 4.53 21.29 9.12
C ILE A 2 3.96 20.63 7.85
N ASN A 3 4.59 20.83 6.70
CA ASN A 3 4.19 20.15 5.47
C ASN A 3 4.82 18.73 5.47
N LEU A 4 4.00 17.72 5.72
CA LEU A 4 4.43 16.31 5.79
C LEU A 4 4.98 15.78 4.46
N SER A 5 4.55 16.32 3.31
CA SER A 5 5.12 15.96 2.01
C SER A 5 6.62 16.30 1.90
N ARG A 6 7.07 17.37 2.58
CA ARG A 6 8.50 17.73 2.68
C ARG A 6 9.27 16.76 3.58
N VAL A 7 8.63 16.26 4.63
CA VAL A 7 9.23 15.29 5.56
C VAL A 7 9.40 13.94 4.88
N LEU A 8 8.42 13.50 4.09
CA LEU A 8 8.50 12.27 3.28
C LEU A 8 9.67 12.29 2.28
N ARG A 9 10.03 13.47 1.76
CA ARG A 9 11.17 13.66 0.85
C ARG A 9 12.51 13.83 1.56
N SER A 10 12.53 13.89 2.90
CA SER A 10 13.76 14.10 3.67
C SER A 10 14.70 12.91 3.51
N PRO A 11 15.96 13.11 3.05
CA PRO A 11 16.94 12.04 2.90
C PRO A 11 17.20 11.24 4.18
N LYS A 12 16.95 11.83 5.35
CA LYS A 12 17.18 11.20 6.66
C LYS A 12 16.05 10.28 7.13
N MET A 13 14.86 10.40 6.54
CA MET A 13 13.67 9.65 6.97
C MET A 13 13.06 8.81 5.84
N ARG A 14 13.45 9.08 4.59
CA ARG A 14 12.97 8.31 3.44
C ARG A 14 13.54 6.90 3.47
N GLN A 15 12.68 5.94 3.20
CA GLN A 15 12.98 4.54 2.97
C GLN A 15 12.47 4.22 1.56
N THR A 16 13.23 3.40 0.84
CA THR A 16 12.87 2.93 -0.51
C THR A 16 12.13 1.61 -0.41
N PHE A 17 11.15 1.41 -1.28
CA PHE A 17 10.38 0.18 -1.39
C PHE A 17 9.77 0.08 -2.79
N THR A 18 9.46 -1.14 -3.21
CA THR A 18 8.87 -1.41 -4.53
C THR A 18 7.38 -1.64 -4.36
N ILE A 19 6.56 -0.96 -5.16
CA ILE A 19 5.12 -1.18 -5.23
C ILE A 19 4.85 -2.07 -6.43
N PHE A 20 4.29 -3.26 -6.18
CA PHE A 20 3.77 -4.14 -7.21
C PHE A 20 2.29 -3.82 -7.41
N ARG A 21 1.98 -3.30 -8.59
CA ARG A 21 0.63 -2.92 -8.98
C ARG A 21 0.09 -3.92 -9.98
N SER A 22 -0.84 -4.74 -9.51
CA SER A 22 -1.61 -5.59 -10.40
C SER A 22 -2.70 -4.79 -11.12
N SER A 23 -2.82 -5.03 -12.42
CA SER A 23 -4.00 -4.70 -13.22
C SER A 23 -4.61 -5.97 -13.77
N GLY A 24 -5.86 -5.90 -14.19
CA GLY A 24 -6.51 -7.02 -14.85
C GLY A 24 -7.89 -6.63 -15.35
N HIS A 25 -8.56 -7.60 -15.92
CA HIS A 25 -9.90 -7.44 -16.45
C HIS A 25 -10.74 -8.70 -16.21
N PHE A 26 -12.06 -8.52 -16.14
CA PHE A 26 -12.98 -9.65 -16.09
C PHE A 26 -13.24 -10.18 -17.51
N GLY A 27 -12.70 -11.36 -17.80
CA GLY A 27 -12.88 -12.06 -19.07
C GLY A 27 -13.82 -13.27 -18.95
N ALA A 28 -13.96 -14.00 -20.06
CA ALA A 28 -14.70 -15.26 -20.07
C ALA A 28 -13.95 -16.30 -19.20
N GLY A 29 -14.50 -16.59 -18.01
CA GLY A 29 -13.90 -17.54 -17.06
C GLY A 29 -13.42 -16.93 -15.74
N GLY A 30 -13.53 -15.61 -15.53
CA GLY A 30 -13.22 -14.95 -14.26
C GLY A 30 -12.24 -13.79 -14.39
N TRP A 31 -11.57 -13.48 -13.28
CA TRP A 31 -10.53 -12.46 -13.24
C TRP A 31 -9.28 -12.92 -13.99
N ILE A 32 -8.84 -12.14 -14.96
CA ILE A 32 -7.58 -12.34 -15.69
C ILE A 32 -6.63 -11.24 -15.23
N GLU A 33 -5.57 -11.63 -14.53
CA GLU A 33 -4.54 -10.71 -14.04
C GLU A 33 -3.48 -10.47 -15.12
N ASP A 34 -3.23 -9.20 -15.42
CA ASP A 34 -2.15 -8.78 -16.31
C ASP A 34 -0.81 -8.82 -15.55
N THR A 35 0.30 -8.68 -16.27
CA THR A 35 1.62 -8.61 -15.63
C THR A 35 1.69 -7.42 -14.68
N PRO A 36 2.00 -7.63 -13.38
CA PRO A 36 2.09 -6.53 -12.42
C PRO A 36 3.16 -5.51 -12.81
N GLU A 37 2.83 -4.22 -12.65
CA GLU A 37 3.78 -3.12 -12.83
C GLU A 37 4.62 -2.94 -11.56
N GLU A 38 5.93 -2.87 -11.72
CA GLU A 38 6.86 -2.56 -10.64
C GLU A 38 7.13 -1.06 -10.59
N ILE A 39 6.75 -0.41 -9.48
CA ILE A 39 6.90 1.02 -9.29
C ILE A 39 7.86 1.25 -8.12
N GLU A 40 9.09 1.67 -8.42
CA GLU A 40 10.03 2.11 -7.39
C GLU A 40 9.50 3.37 -6.70
N SER A 41 9.42 3.31 -5.37
CA SER A 41 8.89 4.40 -4.57
C SER A 41 9.74 4.65 -3.32
N PHE A 42 9.45 5.78 -2.68
CA PHE A 42 10.05 6.14 -1.41
C PHE A 42 9.01 6.75 -0.48
N GLY A 43 9.29 6.65 0.81
CA GLY A 43 8.34 7.06 1.83
C GLY A 43 8.84 6.87 3.24
N ILE A 44 7.94 6.92 4.20
CA ILE A 44 8.22 6.53 5.59
C ILE A 44 7.45 5.24 5.87
N VAL A 45 8.14 4.27 6.47
CA VAL A 45 7.56 2.99 6.90
C VAL A 45 7.68 2.91 8.42
N TRP A 46 6.58 2.59 9.10
CA TRP A 46 6.55 2.39 10.55
C TRP A 46 5.64 1.22 10.95
N PRO A 47 5.83 0.61 12.13
CA PRO A 47 4.92 -0.40 12.65
C PRO A 47 3.52 0.19 12.88
N SER A 48 2.49 -0.50 12.41
CA SER A 48 1.11 -0.02 12.55
C SER A 48 0.72 0.09 14.02
N THR A 49 0.09 1.21 14.37
CA THR A 49 -0.42 1.46 15.71
C THR A 49 -1.68 0.65 15.98
N ALA A 50 -2.03 0.43 17.26
CA ALA A 50 -3.26 -0.28 17.62
C ALA A 50 -4.52 0.34 17.00
N ARG A 51 -4.56 1.68 16.87
CA ARG A 51 -5.69 2.39 16.25
C ARG A 51 -5.81 2.13 14.74
N GLU A 52 -4.68 1.97 14.05
CA GLU A 52 -4.65 1.62 12.63
C GLU A 52 -5.05 0.14 12.44
N ILE A 53 -4.56 -0.75 13.30
CA ILE A 53 -4.92 -2.18 13.29
C ILE A 53 -6.42 -2.39 13.56
N LEU A 54 -7.03 -1.58 14.43
CA LEU A 54 -8.48 -1.67 14.69
C LEU A 54 -9.34 -1.33 13.46
N GLN A 55 -8.83 -0.53 12.53
CA GLN A 55 -9.51 -0.19 11.27
C GLN A 55 -9.41 -1.32 10.24
N VAL A 56 -8.61 -2.34 10.51
CA VAL A 56 -8.47 -3.54 9.68
C VAL A 56 -9.50 -4.59 10.14
N PRO A 57 -10.19 -5.28 9.22
CA PRO A 57 -11.06 -6.40 9.53
C PRO A 57 -10.35 -7.48 10.35
N GLU A 58 -11.03 -8.07 11.32
CA GLU A 58 -10.40 -9.00 12.28
C GLU A 58 -9.70 -10.19 11.62
N GLY A 59 -10.24 -10.71 10.51
CA GLY A 59 -9.64 -11.83 9.78
C GLY A 59 -8.33 -11.49 9.06
N ASP A 60 -8.06 -10.22 8.78
CA ASP A 60 -6.84 -9.74 8.12
C ASP A 60 -5.83 -9.16 9.14
N ARG A 61 -6.14 -9.18 10.45
CA ARG A 61 -5.21 -8.70 11.49
C ARG A 61 -4.09 -9.73 11.69
N ALA A 62 -2.95 -9.49 11.05
CA ALA A 62 -1.73 -10.27 11.23
C ALA A 62 -0.77 -9.61 12.23
N LEU A 63 0.12 -10.40 12.83
CA LEU A 63 1.29 -9.85 13.52
C LEU A 63 2.25 -9.23 12.49
N GLY A 64 2.81 -8.06 12.79
CA GLY A 64 3.79 -7.40 11.91
C GLY A 64 3.19 -6.52 10.81
N MET A 65 2.01 -5.93 11.04
CA MET A 65 1.45 -4.93 10.12
C MET A 65 2.34 -3.68 10.08
N MET A 66 2.57 -3.19 8.87
CA MET A 66 3.35 -1.98 8.61
C MET A 66 2.47 -0.92 7.97
N THR A 67 2.75 0.34 8.27
CA THR A 67 2.12 1.49 7.65
C THR A 67 3.12 2.17 6.73
N PHE A 68 2.68 2.43 5.51
CA PHE A 68 3.49 3.00 4.43
C PHE A 68 2.92 4.35 4.04
N ALA A 69 3.73 5.40 4.13
CA ALA A 69 3.38 6.72 3.62
C ALA A 69 4.24 7.08 2.40
N THR A 70 3.60 7.43 1.29
CA THR A 70 4.28 7.85 0.05
C THR A 70 3.49 8.93 -0.67
N THR A 71 4.12 9.63 -1.60
CA THR A 71 3.43 10.57 -2.50
C THR A 71 2.80 9.87 -3.71
N VAL A 72 3.17 8.61 -3.97
CA VAL A 72 2.56 7.80 -5.04
C VAL A 72 1.16 7.38 -4.58
N PRO A 73 0.13 7.40 -5.44
CA PRO A 73 -1.17 6.87 -5.10
C PRO A 73 -1.06 5.38 -4.81
N LEU A 74 -1.66 4.94 -3.70
CA LEU A 74 -1.76 3.54 -3.30
C LEU A 74 -3.20 3.08 -3.47
N TYR A 75 -3.39 1.82 -3.84
CA TYR A 75 -4.71 1.26 -4.09
C TYR A 75 -4.91 -0.06 -3.34
N THR A 76 -6.09 -0.21 -2.74
CA THR A 76 -6.63 -1.53 -2.36
C THR A 76 -7.30 -2.15 -3.60
N THR A 77 -8.05 -3.24 -3.43
CA THR A 77 -8.81 -3.83 -4.55
C THR A 77 -9.70 -2.78 -5.22
N ARG A 78 -9.43 -2.54 -6.50
CA ARG A 78 -10.14 -1.57 -7.35
C ARG A 78 -11.10 -2.31 -8.26
N VAL A 79 -12.36 -1.90 -8.21
CA VAL A 79 -13.37 -2.32 -9.19
C VAL A 79 -13.36 -1.35 -10.36
N GLU A 80 -13.59 -1.87 -11.56
CA GLU A 80 -13.66 -1.11 -12.80
C GLU A 80 -14.70 0.02 -12.69
N GLY A 81 -14.32 1.26 -13.05
CA GLY A 81 -15.25 2.40 -13.09
C GLY A 81 -14.70 3.74 -12.55
N VAL A 82 -13.67 3.72 -11.71
CA VAL A 82 -12.97 4.93 -11.22
C VAL A 82 -11.50 4.97 -11.66
N THR A 83 -10.89 3.80 -11.77
CA THR A 83 -9.52 3.54 -12.26
C THR A 83 -9.49 2.16 -12.92
N ALA A 84 -8.39 1.76 -13.56
CA ALA A 84 -8.21 0.39 -14.04
C ALA A 84 -8.49 -0.62 -12.90
N ALA A 85 -9.22 -1.69 -13.23
CA ALA A 85 -9.50 -2.75 -12.28
C ALA A 85 -8.18 -3.43 -11.88
N GLY A 86 -8.06 -3.80 -10.61
CA GLY A 86 -6.83 -4.39 -10.09
C GLY A 86 -7.01 -4.93 -8.69
N THR A 87 -6.22 -5.93 -8.33
CA THR A 87 -6.10 -6.39 -6.94
C THR A 87 -5.36 -5.34 -6.10
N SER A 88 -5.35 -5.51 -4.78
CA SER A 88 -4.65 -4.62 -3.86
C SER A 88 -3.16 -4.53 -4.20
N ASP A 89 -2.60 -3.33 -4.20
CA ASP A 89 -1.16 -3.14 -4.37
C ASP A 89 -0.40 -3.94 -3.29
N GLN A 90 0.76 -4.46 -3.66
CA GLN A 90 1.70 -5.10 -2.75
C GLN A 90 2.96 -4.26 -2.65
N ILE A 91 3.56 -4.21 -1.47
CA ILE A 91 4.79 -3.45 -1.21
C ILE A 91 5.87 -4.40 -0.74
N GLU A 92 7.00 -4.41 -1.41
CA GLU A 92 8.22 -5.06 -0.94
C GLU A 92 9.10 -4.05 -0.23
N TRP A 93 9.43 -4.34 1.03
CA TRP A 93 10.32 -3.53 1.84
C TRP A 93 11.17 -4.43 2.72
N LYS A 94 12.50 -4.30 2.61
CA LYS A 94 13.49 -5.14 3.30
C LYS A 94 13.29 -6.64 3.04
N ASP A 95 13.13 -7.02 1.77
CA ASP A 95 12.94 -8.40 1.32
C ASP A 95 11.66 -9.07 1.86
N GLU A 96 10.72 -8.26 2.36
CA GLU A 96 9.43 -8.71 2.90
C GLU A 96 8.28 -8.10 2.11
N LEU A 97 7.30 -8.94 1.78
CA LEU A 97 6.15 -8.58 0.95
C LEU A 97 4.93 -8.27 1.82
N TYR A 98 4.35 -7.10 1.61
CA TYR A 98 3.19 -6.59 2.34
C TYR A 98 2.02 -6.33 1.40
N ARG A 99 0.89 -6.98 1.61
CA ARG A 99 -0.37 -6.68 0.92
C ARG A 99 -1.05 -5.49 1.58
N LEU A 100 -1.42 -4.47 0.81
CA LEU A 100 -2.19 -3.35 1.33
C LEU A 100 -3.63 -3.78 1.64
N ILE A 101 -4.07 -3.56 2.88
CA ILE A 101 -5.42 -3.92 3.34
C ILE A 101 -6.32 -2.68 3.39
N SER A 102 -5.77 -1.55 3.80
CA SER A 102 -6.55 -0.32 4.00
C SER A 102 -5.74 0.91 3.62
N ILE A 103 -6.42 1.90 3.04
CA ILE A 103 -5.87 3.22 2.76
C ILE A 103 -6.50 4.21 3.73
N LEU A 104 -5.66 4.94 4.45
CA LEU A 104 -6.08 5.95 5.40
C LEU A 104 -6.36 7.28 4.65
N PRO A 105 -7.33 8.09 5.13
CA PRO A 105 -7.81 9.28 4.44
C PRO A 105 -6.85 10.48 4.61
N PHE A 106 -5.62 10.35 4.11
CA PHE A 106 -4.62 11.42 4.13
C PHE A 106 -4.34 12.03 2.75
N SER A 107 -5.00 11.53 1.70
CA SER A 107 -4.83 11.96 0.31
C SER A 107 -4.93 13.48 0.12
N ASP A 108 -5.80 14.14 0.89
CA ASP A 108 -6.04 15.59 0.83
C ASP A 108 -4.80 16.42 1.21
N TYR A 109 -3.83 15.79 1.90
CA TYR A 109 -2.59 16.43 2.34
C TYR A 109 -1.42 16.23 1.37
N GLY A 110 -1.67 15.66 0.18
CA GLY A 110 -0.66 15.44 -0.85
C GLY A 110 0.26 14.25 -0.60
N PHE A 111 -0.16 13.33 0.27
CA PHE A 111 0.47 12.03 0.49
C PHE A 111 -0.58 10.95 0.76
N ASN A 112 -0.24 9.72 0.49
CA ASN A 112 -1.09 8.56 0.70
C ASN A 112 -0.48 7.73 1.82
N VAL A 113 -1.34 7.23 2.71
CA VAL A 113 -0.93 6.34 3.79
C VAL A 113 -1.77 5.08 3.70
N ALA A 114 -1.11 3.94 3.72
CA ALA A 114 -1.79 2.65 3.71
C ALA A 114 -1.23 1.73 4.77
N VAL A 115 -2.07 0.84 5.24
CA VAL A 115 -1.73 -0.22 6.17
C VAL A 115 -1.61 -1.53 5.39
N GLY A 116 -0.45 -2.18 5.49
CA GLY A 116 -0.18 -3.47 4.88
C GLY A 116 0.00 -4.58 5.91
N ALA A 117 -0.46 -5.79 5.58
CA ALA A 117 -0.10 -7.01 6.29
C ALA A 117 0.94 -7.80 5.51
N ARG A 118 1.89 -8.37 6.24
CA ARG A 118 2.92 -9.24 5.68
C ARG A 118 2.27 -10.50 5.08
N LEU A 119 2.58 -10.81 3.82
CA LEU A 119 2.04 -11.96 3.08
C LEU A 119 2.72 -13.28 3.44
N SER A 120 3.97 -13.21 3.86
CA SER A 120 4.80 -14.37 4.20
C SER A 120 5.77 -13.98 5.30
N GLY A 121 5.71 -14.70 6.42
CA GLY A 121 6.71 -14.67 7.47
C GLY A 121 6.68 -16.01 8.15
N ASP A 122 7.58 -16.90 7.74
CA ASP A 122 8.07 -17.95 8.66
C ASP A 122 8.77 -17.28 9.86
#